data_AF-A0A167G2T0-F1
#
_entry.id   AF-A0A167G2T0-F1
#
_cell.length_a   1.000
_cell.length_b   1.000
_cell.length_c   1.000
_cell.angle_alpha   90.00
_cell.angle_beta   90.00
_cell.angle_gamma   90.00
#
_symmetry.space_group_name_H-M   'P 1'
#
loop_
_entity.id
_entity.type
_entity.pdbx_description
1 polymer ?
#
loop_
_entity_poly.entity_id
_entity_poly.type
_entity_poly.pdbx_seq_one_letter_code
_entity_poly.pdbx_strand_id
1 'polypeptide(L)'
;MDEIDPFKFGEKLRHYVRKELIAKQGSVSKGCKKAGISRSTMNNYLNGTSEFPQSVLTKLHNGCKINVYGFLASMAGVAGKYNSVCNEEKSQLEASDEKHENKEKTSDQ
;
A
#
# COMPACT_ATOMS: atom_id res chain seq x y z
N MET A 1 -21.79 -6.57 3.33
CA MET A 1 -20.34 -6.36 3.43
C MET A 1 -19.91 -5.75 2.12
N ASP A 2 -19.48 -4.49 2.10
CA ASP A 2 -19.02 -3.84 0.87
C ASP A 2 -17.62 -4.37 0.51
N GLU A 3 -17.56 -5.23 -0.50
CA GLU A 3 -16.33 -5.56 -1.22
C GLU A 3 -15.57 -4.28 -1.56
N ILE A 4 -14.29 -4.21 -1.16
CA ILE A 4 -13.39 -3.19 -1.69
C ILE A 4 -13.05 -3.61 -3.10
N ASP A 5 -13.95 -3.22 -4.00
CA ASP A 5 -13.74 -3.31 -5.42
C ASP A 5 -12.41 -2.61 -5.77
N PRO A 6 -11.45 -3.28 -6.42
CA PRO A 6 -10.17 -2.69 -6.82
C PRO A 6 -10.36 -1.43 -7.69
N PHE A 7 -11.48 -1.33 -8.43
CA PHE A 7 -11.85 -0.10 -9.14
C PHE A 7 -12.15 1.06 -8.18
N LYS A 8 -12.85 0.79 -7.07
CA LYS A 8 -13.12 1.78 -6.02
C LYS A 8 -11.83 2.19 -5.28
N PHE A 9 -10.86 1.29 -5.14
CA PHE A 9 -9.57 1.64 -4.53
C PHE A 9 -8.78 2.64 -5.39
N GLY A 10 -8.63 2.36 -6.69
CA GLY A 10 -7.96 3.27 -7.62
C GLY A 10 -8.63 4.64 -7.66
N GLU A 11 -9.96 4.68 -7.60
CA GLU A 11 -10.72 5.93 -7.54
C GLU A 11 -10.46 6.74 -6.28
N LYS A 12 -10.48 6.09 -5.10
CA LYS A 12 -10.17 6.75 -3.83
C LYS A 12 -8.75 7.29 -3.80
N LEU A 13 -7.77 6.56 -4.35
CA LEU A 13 -6.39 7.03 -4.46
C LEU A 13 -6.29 8.27 -5.36
N ARG A 14 -6.92 8.25 -6.54
CA ARG A 14 -6.96 9.40 -7.47
C ARG A 14 -7.59 10.62 -6.81
N HIS A 15 -8.71 10.43 -6.11
CA HIS A 15 -9.39 11.50 -5.40
C HIS A 15 -8.50 12.09 -4.29
N TYR A 16 -7.89 11.24 -3.47
CA TYR A 16 -6.97 11.65 -2.40
C TYR A 16 -5.79 12.46 -2.95
N VAL A 17 -5.12 11.96 -3.98
CA VAL A 17 -3.97 12.65 -4.60
C VAL A 17 -4.40 14.01 -5.18
N ARG A 18 -5.54 14.09 -5.87
CA ARG A 18 -6.06 15.36 -6.41
C ARG A 18 -6.33 16.37 -5.30
N LYS A 19 -7.00 15.95 -4.23
CA LYS A 19 -7.34 16.79 -3.07
C LYS A 19 -6.08 17.31 -2.39
N GLU A 20 -5.12 16.43 -2.10
CA GLU A 20 -3.86 16.80 -1.43
C GLU A 20 -2.98 17.70 -2.28
N LEU A 21 -2.94 17.49 -3.60
CA LEU A 21 -2.24 18.39 -4.52
C LEU A 21 -2.80 19.81 -4.45
N ILE A 22 -4.12 19.96 -4.44
CA ILE A 22 -4.77 21.27 -4.33
C ILE A 22 -4.54 21.86 -2.93
N ALA A 23 -4.74 21.08 -1.87
CA ALA A 23 -4.60 21.56 -0.49
C ALA A 23 -3.17 22.00 -0.17
N LYS A 24 -2.15 21.25 -0.60
CA LYS A 24 -0.74 21.51 -0.24
C LYS A 24 0.01 22.37 -1.25
N GLN A 25 -0.37 22.34 -2.52
CA GLN A 25 0.34 23.06 -3.59
C GLN A 25 -0.52 24.17 -4.23
N GLY A 26 -1.78 24.33 -3.81
CA GLY A 26 -2.75 25.29 -4.35
C GLY A 26 -3.33 24.88 -5.73
N SER A 27 -2.69 23.96 -6.44
CA SER A 27 -3.19 23.41 -7.70
C SER A 27 -2.45 22.13 -8.08
N VAL A 28 -3.12 21.27 -8.86
CA VAL A 28 -2.50 20.08 -9.49
C VAL A 28 -1.27 20.48 -10.30
N SER A 29 -1.39 21.56 -11.08
CA SER A 29 -0.33 22.10 -11.93
C SER A 29 0.97 22.41 -11.19
N LYS A 30 0.88 23.11 -10.05
CA LYS A 30 2.04 23.44 -9.22
C LYS A 30 2.66 22.18 -8.62
N GLY A 31 1.83 21.23 -8.17
CA GLY A 31 2.32 19.95 -7.67
C GLY A 31 3.01 19.10 -8.73
N CYS A 32 2.50 19.06 -9.97
CA CYS A 32 3.17 18.40 -11.09
C CYS A 32 4.58 18.97 -11.33
N LYS A 33 4.71 20.31 -11.38
CA LYS A 33 6.00 20.98 -11.55
C LYS A 33 6.98 20.62 -10.42
N LYS A 34 6.50 20.61 -9.18
CA LYS A 34 7.31 20.32 -7.99
C LYS A 34 7.73 18.86 -7.88
N ALA A 35 6.87 17.94 -8.35
CA ALA A 35 7.16 16.51 -8.40
C ALA A 35 7.98 16.09 -9.64
N GLY A 36 8.23 17.01 -10.58
CA GLY A 36 8.93 16.70 -11.84
C GLY A 36 8.14 15.73 -12.72
N ILE A 37 6.81 15.90 -12.78
CA ILE A 37 5.90 15.07 -13.57
C ILE A 37 5.17 15.98 -14.57
N SER A 38 5.05 15.54 -15.82
CA SER A 38 4.30 16.30 -16.82
C SER A 38 2.82 16.38 -16.45
N ARG A 39 2.15 17.49 -16.80
CA ARG A 39 0.72 17.64 -16.54
C ARG A 39 -0.11 16.58 -17.27
N SER A 40 0.26 16.24 -18.50
CA SER A 40 -0.43 15.21 -19.29
C SER A 40 -0.35 13.84 -18.61
N THR A 41 0.85 13.43 -18.21
CA THR A 41 1.07 12.18 -17.49
C THR A 41 0.30 12.13 -16.18
N MET A 42 0.29 13.21 -15.39
CA MET A 42 -0.49 13.27 -14.15
C MET A 42 -2.00 13.14 -14.42
N ASN A 43 -2.50 13.77 -15.49
CA ASN A 43 -3.92 13.69 -15.84
C ASN A 43 -4.34 12.27 -16.22
N ASN A 44 -3.51 11.50 -16.92
CA ASN A 44 -3.79 10.09 -17.21
C ASN A 44 -3.99 9.28 -15.92
N TYR A 45 -3.15 9.53 -14.89
CA TYR A 45 -3.31 8.88 -13.59
C TYR A 45 -4.57 9.34 -12.86
N LEU A 46 -4.81 10.65 -12.79
CA LEU A 46 -5.94 11.22 -12.06
C LEU A 46 -7.31 10.92 -12.69
N ASN A 47 -7.34 10.60 -13.98
CA ASN A 47 -8.56 10.20 -14.69
C ASN A 47 -8.75 8.68 -14.73
N GLY A 48 -7.77 7.90 -14.24
CA GLY A 48 -7.85 6.44 -14.23
C GLY A 48 -7.55 5.79 -15.57
N THR A 49 -7.07 6.55 -16.56
CA THR A 49 -6.55 6.01 -17.84
C THR A 49 -5.29 5.18 -17.62
N SER A 50 -4.55 5.46 -16.55
CA SER A 50 -3.39 4.68 -16.13
C SER A 50 -3.31 4.61 -14.61
N GLU A 51 -2.75 3.53 -14.08
CA GLU A 51 -2.50 3.42 -12.65
C GLU A 51 -1.30 4.26 -12.22
N PHE A 52 -1.25 4.63 -10.94
CA PHE A 52 -0.11 5.34 -10.39
C PHE A 52 1.08 4.40 -10.19
N PRO A 53 2.19 4.58 -10.92
CA PRO A 53 3.39 3.81 -10.62
C PRO A 53 3.99 4.28 -9.30
N GLN A 54 4.63 3.36 -8.57
CA GLN A 54 5.24 3.66 -7.27
C GLN A 54 6.23 4.83 -7.33
N SER A 55 6.99 4.96 -8.42
CA SER A 55 7.92 6.08 -8.64
C SER A 55 7.24 7.46 -8.65
N VAL A 56 6.02 7.55 -9.18
CA VAL A 56 5.22 8.78 -9.18
C VAL A 56 4.71 9.07 -7.78
N LEU A 57 4.25 8.06 -7.06
CA LEU A 57 3.81 8.20 -5.67
C LEU A 57 4.96 8.67 -4.77
N THR A 58 6.17 8.13 -4.96
CA THR A 58 7.39 8.59 -4.25
C THR A 58 7.70 10.05 -4.55
N LYS A 59 7.63 10.46 -5.82
CA LYS A 59 7.86 11.87 -6.22
C LYS A 59 6.83 12.81 -5.61
N LEU A 60 5.57 12.41 -5.55
CA LEU A 60 4.50 13.18 -4.89
C LEU A 60 4.72 13.27 -3.38
N HIS A 61 5.12 12.18 -2.73
CA HIS A 61 5.45 12.18 -1.31
C HIS A 61 6.62 13.12 -1.00
N ASN A 62 7.73 12.99 -1.74
CA ASN A 62 8.94 13.74 -1.45
C ASN A 62 8.84 15.20 -1.89
N GLY A 63 8.34 15.45 -3.10
CA GLY A 63 8.26 16.77 -3.71
C GLY A 63 7.06 17.59 -3.24
N CYS A 64 5.88 16.96 -3.09
CA CYS A 64 4.65 17.66 -2.71
C CYS A 64 4.25 17.46 -1.23
N LYS A 65 5.02 16.68 -0.46
CA LYS A 65 4.75 16.35 0.95
C LYS A 65 3.37 15.73 1.15
N ILE A 66 2.91 14.95 0.17
CA ILE A 66 1.63 14.24 0.21
C ILE A 66 1.82 12.91 0.94
N ASN A 67 0.99 12.61 1.95
CA ASN A 67 1.11 11.37 2.72
C ASN A 67 0.47 10.19 1.98
N VAL A 68 1.01 9.83 0.81
CA VAL A 68 0.46 8.75 -0.02
C VAL A 68 0.58 7.39 0.68
N TYR A 69 1.73 7.10 1.27
CA TYR A 69 1.94 5.80 1.94
C TYR A 69 1.09 5.63 3.19
N GLY A 70 0.83 6.70 3.95
CA GLY A 70 -0.12 6.65 5.06
C GLY A 70 -1.55 6.36 4.60
N PHE A 71 -1.96 6.90 3.44
CA PHE A 71 -3.25 6.58 2.84
C PHE A 71 -3.30 5.11 2.36
N LEU A 72 -2.25 4.64 1.68
CA LEU A 72 -2.15 3.25 1.25
C LEU A 72 -2.16 2.29 2.44
N ALA A 73 -1.42 2.59 3.52
CA ALA A 73 -1.39 1.80 4.74
C ALA A 73 -2.76 1.80 5.46
N SER A 74 -3.47 2.91 5.48
CA SER A 74 -4.81 2.99 6.06
C SER A 74 -5.80 2.10 5.29
N MET A 75 -5.71 2.09 3.96
CA MET A 75 -6.52 1.20 3.12
C MET A 75 -6.06 -0.26 3.21
N ALA A 76 -4.76 -0.52 3.34
CA ALA A 76 -4.20 -1.85 3.55
C ALA A 76 -4.55 -2.40 4.94
N GLY A 77 -4.70 -1.56 5.96
CA GLY A 77 -5.24 -1.94 7.26
C GLY A 77 -6.72 -2.32 7.20
N VAL A 78 -7.47 -1.74 6.26
CA VAL A 78 -8.81 -2.24 5.92
C VAL A 78 -8.70 -3.56 5.15
N ALA A 79 -7.75 -3.74 4.23
CA ALA A 79 -7.49 -5.02 3.56
C ALA A 79 -6.96 -6.11 4.53
N GLY A 80 -6.26 -5.73 5.59
CA GLY A 80 -5.76 -6.63 6.64
C GLY A 80 -6.87 -7.23 7.50
N LYS A 81 -8.03 -6.56 7.62
CA LYS A 81 -9.25 -7.18 8.15
C LYS A 81 -9.83 -8.27 7.24
N TYR A 82 -9.47 -8.30 5.95
CA TYR A 82 -9.86 -9.32 4.98
C TYR A 82 -8.73 -10.31 4.64
N ASN A 83 -7.47 -10.00 4.95
CA ASN A 83 -6.34 -10.92 4.78
C ASN A 83 -6.37 -12.06 5.81
N SER A 84 -7.25 -12.01 6.81
CA SER A 84 -7.53 -13.18 7.66
C SER A 84 -8.46 -14.20 6.99
N VAL A 85 -8.94 -13.95 5.77
CA VAL A 85 -9.76 -14.91 4.99
C VAL A 85 -8.95 -15.55 3.84
N CYS A 86 -7.86 -14.92 3.38
CA CYS A 86 -6.92 -15.53 2.41
C CYS A 86 -5.68 -16.18 3.04
N ASN A 87 -5.57 -16.18 4.37
CA ASN A 87 -4.40 -16.74 5.07
C ASN A 87 -4.75 -17.87 6.05
N GLU A 88 -5.88 -18.55 5.84
CA GLU A 88 -6.13 -19.88 6.44
C GLU A 88 -5.50 -21.02 5.61
N GLU A 89 -5.03 -20.76 4.38
CA GLU A 89 -4.35 -21.79 3.57
C GLU A 89 -2.83 -21.60 3.44
N LYS A 90 -2.19 -20.75 4.26
CA LYS A 90 -0.72 -20.63 4.25
C LYS A 90 -0.04 -20.55 5.62
N SER A 91 -0.65 -21.12 6.66
CA SER A 91 0.03 -21.48 7.91
C SER A 91 0.26 -22.99 8.01
N GLN A 92 0.91 -23.56 6.99
CA GLN A 92 1.65 -24.81 7.11
C GLN A 92 2.99 -24.66 6.38
N LEU A 93 3.76 -23.64 6.75
CA LEU A 93 5.20 -23.70 6.53
C LEU A 93 5.88 -22.85 7.60
N GLU A 94 6.60 -23.56 8.47
CA GLU A 94 7.72 -23.09 9.29
C GLU A 94 7.38 -22.34 10.59
N ALA A 95 6.96 -23.12 11.58
CA ALA A 95 7.56 -23.13 12.92
C ALA A 95 7.53 -24.61 13.36
N SER A 96 8.62 -25.28 13.67
CA SER A 96 9.64 -24.86 14.62
C SER A 96 10.98 -25.52 14.31
N ASP A 97 12.00 -24.68 14.16
CA ASP A 97 13.37 -25.09 14.38
C ASP A 97 13.61 -25.25 15.89
N GLU A 98 14.26 -26.37 16.23
CA GLU A 98 15.08 -26.60 17.41
C GLU A 98 14.44 -26.42 18.81
N LYS A 99 13.86 -27.51 19.34
CA LYS A 99 13.95 -27.81 20.77
C LYS A 99 15.05 -28.82 21.02
N HIS A 100 16.15 -28.31 21.55
CA HIS A 100 17.15 -29.07 22.29
C HIS A 100 16.46 -29.70 23.52
N GLU A 101 16.17 -31.00 23.48
CA GLU A 101 15.77 -31.78 24.66
C GLU A 101 16.98 -32.57 25.16
N ASN A 102 17.39 -32.21 26.37
CA ASN A 102 18.44 -32.87 27.13
C ASN A 102 17.83 -34.03 27.92
N LYS A 103 18.58 -35.14 27.97
CA LYS A 103 18.53 -36.26 28.92
C LYS A 103 17.42 -37.32 28.75
N GLU A 104 17.86 -38.52 28.39
CA GLU A 104 17.41 -39.72 29.10
C GLU A 104 18.61 -40.65 29.39
N LYS A 105 18.91 -40.81 30.68
CA LYS A 105 19.59 -42.00 31.22
C LYS A 105 18.50 -43.01 31.50
N THR A 106 18.56 -44.19 30.89
CA THR A 106 17.95 -45.39 31.47
C THR A 106 18.84 -46.61 31.18
N SER A 107 18.95 -47.44 32.21
CA SER A 107 19.84 -48.58 32.39
C SER A 107 19.21 -49.87 31.84
N ASP A 108 20.05 -50.87 31.62
CA ASP A 108 19.80 -52.33 31.67
C ASP A 108 19.07 -53.02 30.49
N GLN A 109 19.83 -53.81 29.72
CA GLN A 109 19.78 -55.28 29.72
C GLN A 109 21.00 -55.88 28.99
#